data_AF-A0A4Q7LPX9-F1
#
_entry.id   AF-A0A4Q7LPX9-F1
#
_cell.length_a   1.000
_cell.length_b   1.000
_cell.length_c   1.000
_cell.angle_alpha   90.00
_cell.angle_beta   90.00
_cell.angle_gamma   90.00
#
_symmetry.space_group_name_H-M   'P 1'
#
loop_
_entity.id
_entity.type
_entity.pdbx_description
1 polymer ?
#
loop_
_entity_poly.entity_id
_entity_poly.type
_entity_poly.pdbx_seq_one_letter_code
_entity_poly.pdbx_strand_id
1 'polypeptide(L)'
;MRPRVETVLFGAMALIAVFAYLLADPGVPIVVQITVITVLVAVLGLPHGALDPVVARRLGLWRGTRSLALFTLGYVAISAAVIGLWLIAPVASLVAFLLISAAHFGGDWNTSGPISLRLLVGVGLLSLPSLADEAAVAELYVTLSGPDAALIAMVQNAIGPLLLVGMIVAGAIAARRRPADGLEIVVVVALALTTPPLVFFIIYFCLLHSARHLREGFVEERGVLPRRAVVTIVAGATIVPIIAAVVFLASTGGGGSLDDRLIQVVFIGLAALTVPHMIVVTLGDRARIRNARTALTHSGDDPQMRTAARAPMLGG
;
A
#
# COMPACT_ATOMS: atom_id res chain seq x y z
N MET A 1 -9.27 -21.97 -9.30
CA MET A 1 -10.03 -20.93 -8.56
C MET A 1 -10.21 -19.73 -9.48
N ARG A 2 -11.38 -19.06 -9.46
CA ARG A 2 -11.57 -17.83 -10.25
C ARG A 2 -10.63 -16.71 -9.75
N PRO A 3 -10.06 -15.90 -10.65
CA PRO A 3 -9.25 -14.73 -10.27
C PRO A 3 -10.11 -13.73 -9.50
N ARG A 4 -9.48 -12.94 -8.64
CA ARG A 4 -10.13 -11.78 -8.01
C ARG A 4 -10.51 -10.77 -9.10
N VAL A 5 -11.63 -10.07 -8.94
CA VAL A 5 -12.10 -9.09 -9.94
C VAL A 5 -11.07 -8.00 -10.13
N GLU A 6 -10.43 -7.59 -9.03
CA GLU A 6 -9.35 -6.61 -8.95
C GLU A 6 -8.14 -7.04 -9.79
N THR A 7 -7.76 -8.33 -9.76
CA THR A 7 -6.66 -8.85 -10.58
C THR A 7 -6.99 -8.81 -12.07
N VAL A 8 -8.24 -9.09 -12.45
CA VAL A 8 -8.68 -9.01 -13.87
C VAL A 8 -8.71 -7.56 -14.34
N LEU A 9 -9.30 -6.66 -13.56
CA LEU A 9 -9.36 -5.24 -13.88
C LEU A 9 -7.96 -4.63 -13.93
N PHE A 10 -7.09 -4.95 -12.98
CA PHE A 10 -5.69 -4.55 -12.99
C PHE A 10 -4.97 -5.03 -14.24
N GLY A 11 -5.08 -6.32 -14.58
CA GLY A 11 -4.45 -6.86 -15.79
C GLY A 11 -4.90 -6.15 -17.06
N ALA A 12 -6.20 -5.87 -17.20
CA ALA A 12 -6.73 -5.13 -18.33
C ALA A 12 -6.22 -3.69 -18.38
N MET A 13 -6.24 -2.96 -17.26
CA MET A 13 -5.78 -1.57 -17.20
C MET A 13 -4.28 -1.44 -17.38
N ALA A 14 -3.51 -2.40 -16.84
CA ALA A 14 -2.08 -2.51 -17.05
C ALA A 14 -1.75 -2.66 -18.54
N LEU A 15 -2.43 -3.58 -19.24
CA LEU A 15 -2.24 -3.75 -20.68
C LEU A 15 -2.60 -2.49 -21.46
N ILE A 16 -3.75 -1.86 -21.17
CA ILE A 16 -4.14 -0.60 -21.82
C ILE A 16 -3.08 0.47 -21.60
N ALA A 17 -2.56 0.62 -20.38
CA ALA A 17 -1.56 1.63 -20.10
C ALA A 17 -0.22 1.35 -20.80
N VAL A 18 0.22 0.09 -20.85
CA VAL A 18 1.42 -0.30 -21.60
C VAL A 18 1.22 0.01 -23.09
N PHE A 19 0.10 -0.42 -23.69
CA PHE A 19 -0.18 -0.14 -25.10
C PHE A 19 -0.30 1.37 -25.38
N ALA A 20 -1.03 2.10 -24.56
CA ALA A 20 -1.19 3.55 -24.70
C ALA A 20 0.15 4.28 -24.59
N TYR A 21 1.03 3.84 -23.68
CA TYR A 21 2.36 4.42 -23.54
C TYR A 21 3.27 4.08 -24.73
N LEU A 22 3.31 2.81 -25.16
CA LEU A 22 4.14 2.38 -26.28
C LEU A 22 3.70 2.96 -27.63
N LEU A 23 2.43 3.33 -27.78
CA LEU A 23 1.87 3.94 -28.99
C LEU A 23 1.89 5.48 -28.94
N ALA A 24 2.24 6.10 -27.81
CA ALA A 24 2.30 7.54 -27.69
C ALA A 24 3.58 8.09 -28.32
N ASP A 25 3.44 8.82 -29.42
CA ASP A 25 4.53 9.57 -30.06
C ASP A 25 4.08 11.03 -30.32
N PRO A 26 4.72 12.04 -29.70
CA PRO A 26 5.74 11.92 -28.65
C PRO A 26 5.15 11.30 -27.36
N GLY A 27 6.03 10.75 -26.51
CA GLY A 27 5.64 10.13 -25.24
C GLY A 27 4.86 11.07 -24.30
N VAL A 28 4.15 10.50 -23.33
CA VAL A 28 3.28 11.26 -22.41
C VAL A 28 4.07 12.30 -21.60
N PRO A 29 3.78 13.61 -21.71
CA PRO A 29 4.53 14.65 -21.01
C PRO A 29 4.49 14.48 -19.49
N ILE A 30 5.60 14.81 -18.81
CA ILE A 30 5.73 14.66 -17.35
C ILE A 30 4.64 15.43 -16.58
N VAL A 31 4.26 16.63 -17.04
CA VAL A 31 3.20 17.44 -16.44
C VAL A 31 1.86 16.69 -16.42
N VAL A 32 1.56 15.93 -17.49
CA VAL A 32 0.35 15.11 -17.56
C VAL A 32 0.44 13.97 -16.54
N GLN A 33 1.60 13.31 -16.44
CA GLN A 33 1.81 12.24 -15.45
C GLN A 33 1.64 12.75 -14.01
N ILE A 34 2.22 13.91 -13.67
CA ILE A 34 2.11 14.57 -12.36
C ILE A 34 0.65 14.98 -12.06
N THR A 35 -0.07 15.49 -13.05
CA THR A 35 -1.49 15.84 -12.90
C THR A 35 -2.32 14.59 -12.63
N VAL A 36 -2.13 13.54 -13.41
CA VAL A 36 -2.88 12.29 -13.30
C VAL A 36 -2.58 11.60 -11.96
N ILE A 37 -1.32 11.51 -11.53
CA ILE A 37 -0.99 10.92 -10.22
C ILE A 37 -1.60 11.74 -9.08
N THR A 38 -1.55 13.07 -9.14
CA THR A 38 -2.13 13.93 -8.09
C THR A 38 -3.63 13.67 -7.94
N VAL A 39 -4.36 13.64 -9.06
CA VAL A 39 -5.82 13.40 -9.05
C VAL A 39 -6.15 11.97 -8.61
N LEU A 40 -5.47 10.96 -9.15
CA LEU A 40 -5.78 9.57 -8.85
C LEU A 40 -5.34 9.18 -7.42
N VAL A 41 -4.25 9.73 -6.91
CA VAL A 41 -3.89 9.55 -5.50
C VAL A 41 -4.94 10.21 -4.61
N ALA A 42 -5.44 11.40 -4.94
CA ALA A 42 -6.48 12.04 -4.14
C ALA A 42 -7.80 11.25 -4.12
N VAL A 43 -8.22 10.72 -5.28
CA VAL A 43 -9.54 10.09 -5.45
C VAL A 43 -9.55 8.58 -5.17
N LEU A 44 -8.46 7.89 -5.50
CA LEU A 44 -8.35 6.43 -5.37
C LEU A 44 -7.30 6.02 -4.36
N GLY A 45 -6.21 6.78 -4.23
CA GLY A 45 -5.17 6.57 -3.22
C GLY A 45 -5.71 6.83 -1.82
N LEU A 46 -5.77 8.08 -1.37
CA LEU A 46 -6.13 8.47 0.01
C LEU A 46 -7.33 7.72 0.64
N PRO A 47 -8.41 7.38 -0.09
CA PRO A 47 -9.54 6.66 0.51
C PRO A 47 -9.23 5.29 1.13
N HIS A 48 -8.17 4.55 0.73
CA HIS A 48 -7.89 3.24 1.37
C HIS A 48 -7.53 3.40 2.86
N GLY A 49 -6.65 4.35 3.20
CA GLY A 49 -6.32 4.66 4.59
C GLY A 49 -7.45 5.38 5.34
N ALA A 50 -8.40 5.97 4.61
CA ALA A 50 -9.53 6.67 5.22
C ALA A 50 -10.52 5.74 5.95
N LEU A 51 -10.41 4.42 5.80
CA LEU A 51 -11.15 3.42 6.60
C LEU A 51 -10.55 3.18 7.99
N ASP A 52 -9.34 3.66 8.29
CA ASP A 52 -8.65 3.42 9.56
C ASP A 52 -9.46 3.77 10.81
N PRO A 53 -10.23 4.88 10.86
CA PRO A 53 -11.05 5.15 12.04
C PRO A 53 -12.15 4.10 12.23
N VAL A 54 -12.65 3.46 11.16
CA VAL A 54 -13.63 2.37 11.27
C VAL A 54 -12.95 1.11 11.79
N VAL A 55 -11.77 0.77 11.29
CA VAL A 55 -10.97 -0.35 11.81
C VAL A 55 -10.63 -0.12 13.29
N ALA A 56 -10.23 1.10 13.66
CA ALA A 56 -9.96 1.50 15.03
C ALA A 56 -11.20 1.37 15.93
N ARG A 57 -12.41 1.62 15.40
CA ARG A 57 -13.67 1.39 16.10
C ARG A 57 -13.87 -0.08 16.42
N ARG A 58 -13.68 -0.97 15.43
CA ARG A 58 -13.76 -2.42 15.60
C ARG A 58 -12.76 -2.92 16.65
N LEU A 59 -11.54 -2.37 16.63
CA LEU A 59 -10.48 -2.70 17.60
C LEU A 59 -10.72 -2.11 19.01
N GLY A 60 -11.77 -1.30 19.19
CA GLY A 60 -12.10 -0.68 20.47
C GLY A 60 -11.19 0.49 20.86
N LEU A 61 -10.40 1.02 19.92
CA LEU A 61 -9.52 2.18 20.15
C LEU A 61 -10.33 3.48 20.38
N TRP A 62 -11.58 3.53 19.93
CA TRP A 62 -12.51 4.59 20.30
C TRP A 62 -13.96 4.10 20.38
N ARG A 63 -14.76 4.73 21.26
CA ARG A 63 -16.18 4.42 21.49
C ARG A 63 -17.10 5.65 21.50
N GLY A 64 -16.58 6.80 21.87
CA GLY A 64 -17.30 8.08 21.87
C GLY A 64 -16.47 9.21 21.26
N THR A 65 -17.02 10.43 21.27
CA THR A 65 -16.42 11.63 20.66
C THR A 65 -15.03 11.95 21.20
N ARG A 66 -14.84 11.90 22.53
CA ARG A 66 -13.53 12.16 23.18
C ARG A 66 -12.46 11.16 22.71
N SER A 67 -12.76 9.87 22.74
CA SER A 67 -11.82 8.83 22.30
C SER A 67 -11.54 8.90 20.79
N LEU A 68 -12.52 9.32 19.98
CA LEU A 68 -12.33 9.55 18.56
C LEU A 68 -11.38 10.73 18.33
N ALA A 69 -11.59 11.84 19.05
CA ALA A 69 -10.70 13.01 18.98
C ALA A 69 -9.27 12.65 19.39
N LEU A 70 -9.08 11.86 20.45
CA LEU A 70 -7.76 11.38 20.87
C LEU A 70 -7.12 10.47 19.83
N PHE A 71 -7.88 9.55 19.23
CA PHE A 71 -7.40 8.70 18.13
C PHE A 71 -6.94 9.56 16.94
N THR A 72 -7.77 10.51 16.50
CA THR A 72 -7.45 11.42 15.40
C THR A 72 -6.24 12.29 15.71
N LEU A 73 -6.13 12.82 16.94
CA LEU A 73 -4.97 13.62 17.35
C LEU A 73 -3.69 12.79 17.33
N GLY A 74 -3.75 11.54 17.81
CA GLY A 74 -2.62 10.62 17.72
C GLY A 74 -2.22 10.31 16.27
N TYR A 75 -3.21 10.09 15.40
CA TYR A 75 -2.99 9.87 13.97
C TYR A 75 -2.27 11.06 13.33
N VAL A 76 -2.80 12.28 13.54
CA VAL A 76 -2.22 13.52 13.02
C VAL A 76 -0.84 13.80 13.61
N ALA A 77 -0.62 13.50 14.90
CA ALA A 77 0.69 13.67 15.53
C ALA A 77 1.75 12.76 14.91
N ILE A 78 1.40 11.51 14.59
CA ILE A 78 2.31 10.59 13.89
C ILE A 78 2.59 11.11 12.47
N SER A 79 1.57 11.55 11.72
CA SER A 79 1.77 12.15 10.39
C SER A 79 2.67 13.39 10.44
N ALA A 80 2.46 14.29 11.41
CA ALA A 80 3.30 15.47 11.60
C ALA A 80 4.74 15.10 11.98
N ALA A 81 4.93 14.05 12.79
CA ALA A 81 6.26 13.54 13.12
C ALA A 81 6.98 12.99 11.90
N VAL A 82 6.29 12.27 11.00
CA VAL A 82 6.88 11.80 9.73
C VAL A 82 7.33 12.98 8.86
N ILE A 83 6.49 14.02 8.71
CA ILE A 83 6.87 15.23 7.97
C ILE A 83 8.07 15.92 8.63
N GLY A 84 8.05 16.07 9.97
CA GLY A 84 9.17 16.66 10.71
C GLY A 84 10.48 15.90 10.55
N LEU A 85 10.44 14.56 10.58
CA LEU A 85 11.60 13.71 10.30
C LEU A 85 12.09 13.88 8.86
N TRP A 86 11.18 14.04 7.89
CA TRP A 86 11.56 14.29 6.49
C TRP A 86 12.30 15.61 6.33
N LEU A 87 11.89 16.66 7.05
CA LEU A 87 12.58 17.96 7.03
C LEU A 87 13.97 17.92 7.69
N ILE A 88 14.16 17.06 8.70
CA ILE A 88 15.44 16.93 9.43
C ILE A 88 16.40 15.98 8.71
N ALA A 89 15.90 14.86 8.20
CA ALA A 89 16.67 13.78 7.62
C ALA A 89 15.93 13.18 6.39
N PRO A 90 15.89 13.92 5.26
CA PRO A 90 15.05 13.57 4.11
C PRO A 90 15.45 12.25 3.43
N VAL A 91 16.74 11.98 3.27
CA VAL A 91 17.24 10.74 2.67
C VAL A 91 16.90 9.53 3.56
N ALA A 92 17.15 9.65 4.87
CA ALA A 92 16.82 8.57 5.81
C ALA A 92 15.31 8.30 5.88
N SER A 93 14.49 9.36 5.80
CA SER A 93 13.04 9.25 5.77
C SER A 93 12.53 8.55 4.51
N LEU A 94 13.12 8.86 3.35
CA LEU A 94 12.82 8.17 2.10
C LEU A 94 13.20 6.68 2.16
N VAL A 95 14.38 6.34 2.67
CA VAL A 95 14.79 4.93 2.86
C VAL A 95 13.82 4.20 3.79
N ALA A 96 13.48 4.81 4.94
CA ALA A 96 12.54 4.21 5.88
C ALA A 96 11.15 4.03 5.26
N PHE A 97 10.67 5.02 4.49
CA PHE A 97 9.40 4.94 3.77
C PHE A 97 9.39 3.82 2.73
N LEU A 98 10.47 3.66 1.94
CA LEU A 98 10.59 2.58 0.96
C LEU A 98 10.60 1.21 1.63
N LEU A 99 11.31 1.05 2.75
CA LEU A 99 11.36 -0.20 3.50
C LEU A 99 10.00 -0.59 4.10
N ILE A 100 9.30 0.38 4.71
CA ILE A 100 7.95 0.16 5.25
C ILE A 100 6.97 -0.18 4.11
N SER A 101 7.04 0.54 3.00
CA SER A 101 6.20 0.32 1.82
C SER A 101 6.44 -1.04 1.19
N ALA A 102 7.70 -1.50 1.10
CA ALA A 102 8.04 -2.84 0.62
C ALA A 102 7.39 -3.92 1.50
N ALA A 103 7.46 -3.78 2.83
CA ALA A 103 6.83 -4.72 3.74
C ALA A 103 5.30 -4.73 3.62
N HIS A 104 4.69 -3.57 3.38
CA HIS A 104 3.25 -3.43 3.20
C HIS A 104 2.76 -4.05 1.87
N PHE A 105 3.30 -3.58 0.75
CA PHE A 105 2.91 -4.00 -0.60
C PHE A 105 3.25 -5.47 -0.88
N GLY A 106 4.30 -6.00 -0.24
CA GLY A 106 4.66 -7.42 -0.36
C GLY A 106 3.56 -8.40 0.06
N GLY A 107 2.54 -7.95 0.81
CA GLY A 107 1.38 -8.75 1.19
C GLY A 107 0.26 -8.84 0.14
N ASP A 108 0.26 -7.98 -0.88
CA ASP A 108 -0.91 -7.79 -1.76
C ASP A 108 -1.30 -9.06 -2.52
N TRP A 109 -0.30 -9.74 -3.09
CA TRP A 109 -0.51 -10.94 -3.91
C TRP A 109 -0.72 -12.20 -3.06
N ASN A 110 -0.17 -12.26 -1.83
CA ASN A 110 -0.22 -13.46 -0.99
C ASN A 110 0.04 -13.15 0.50
N THR A 111 -1.04 -12.91 1.24
CA THR A 111 -1.00 -12.63 2.69
C THR A 111 -0.55 -13.83 3.54
N SER A 112 -0.73 -15.06 3.04
CA SER A 112 -0.44 -16.31 3.76
C SER A 112 0.93 -16.92 3.41
N GLY A 113 1.67 -16.29 2.49
CA GLY A 113 2.97 -16.75 2.05
C GLY A 113 4.09 -16.50 3.07
N PRO A 114 5.26 -17.15 2.90
CA PRO A 114 6.43 -16.85 3.71
C PRO A 114 6.79 -15.35 3.68
N ILE A 115 7.14 -14.79 4.83
CA ILE A 115 7.49 -13.37 4.96
C ILE A 115 8.64 -12.98 4.02
N SER A 116 9.62 -13.86 3.81
CA SER A 116 10.75 -13.63 2.91
C SER A 116 10.32 -13.43 1.46
N LEU A 117 9.36 -14.23 0.99
CA LEU A 117 8.84 -14.13 -0.37
C LEU A 117 8.00 -12.87 -0.57
N ARG A 118 7.22 -12.51 0.45
CA ARG A 118 6.45 -11.25 0.48
C ARG A 118 7.39 -10.04 0.43
N LEU A 119 8.43 -10.03 1.26
CA LEU A 119 9.44 -8.97 1.28
C LEU A 119 10.21 -8.90 -0.04
N LEU A 120 10.59 -10.04 -0.63
CA LEU A 120 11.22 -10.08 -1.96
C LEU A 120 10.34 -9.39 -3.00
N VAL A 121 9.04 -9.72 -3.02
CA VAL A 121 8.10 -9.10 -3.97
C VAL A 121 7.93 -7.61 -3.71
N GLY A 122 7.78 -7.20 -2.46
CA GLY A 122 7.65 -5.79 -2.11
C GLY A 122 8.90 -4.95 -2.41
N VAL A 123 10.10 -5.48 -2.15
CA VAL A 123 11.36 -4.82 -2.50
C VAL A 123 11.53 -4.76 -4.02
N GLY A 124 11.22 -5.86 -4.72
CA GLY A 124 11.21 -5.90 -6.19
C GLY A 124 10.27 -4.85 -6.78
N LEU A 125 9.07 -4.73 -6.23
CA LEU A 125 8.07 -3.78 -6.67
C LEU A 125 8.55 -2.32 -6.65
N LEU A 126 9.26 -1.94 -5.59
CA LEU A 126 9.76 -0.57 -5.43
C LEU A 126 11.10 -0.31 -6.11
N SER A 127 11.82 -1.36 -6.53
CA SER A 127 13.17 -1.24 -7.09
C SER A 127 13.23 -1.48 -8.61
N LEU A 128 12.34 -2.31 -9.16
CA LEU A 128 12.35 -2.65 -10.59
C LEU A 128 12.14 -1.45 -11.54
N PRO A 129 11.36 -0.40 -11.21
CA PRO A 129 11.33 0.79 -12.05
C PRO A 129 12.71 1.42 -12.26
N SER A 130 13.59 1.36 -11.25
CA SER A 130 14.95 1.87 -11.33
C SER A 130 15.85 0.99 -12.21
N LEU A 131 15.55 -0.30 -12.37
CA LEU A 131 16.22 -1.17 -13.33
C LEU A 131 15.95 -0.75 -14.78
N ALA A 132 14.73 -0.28 -15.07
CA ALA A 132 14.35 0.18 -16.39
C ALA A 132 14.81 1.62 -16.68
N ASP A 133 14.64 2.53 -15.71
CA ASP A 133 15.00 3.94 -15.85
C ASP A 133 15.52 4.49 -14.52
N GLU A 134 16.82 4.29 -14.27
CA GLU A 134 17.48 4.77 -13.06
C GLU A 134 17.41 6.30 -12.94
N ALA A 135 17.63 7.01 -14.06
CA ALA A 135 17.67 8.47 -14.08
C ALA A 135 16.32 9.08 -13.69
N ALA A 136 15.21 8.58 -14.26
CA ALA A 136 13.88 9.06 -13.91
C ALA A 136 13.53 8.80 -12.44
N VAL A 137 13.94 7.65 -11.88
CA VAL A 137 13.72 7.36 -10.44
C VAL A 137 14.61 8.26 -9.57
N ALA A 138 15.86 8.48 -9.96
CA ALA A 138 16.79 9.36 -9.24
C ALA A 138 16.27 10.80 -9.21
N GLU A 139 15.74 11.33 -10.31
CA GLU A 139 15.13 12.66 -10.36
C GLU A 139 13.97 12.79 -9.35
N LEU A 140 13.07 11.81 -9.30
CA LEU A 140 11.99 11.79 -8.32
C LEU A 140 12.53 11.78 -6.88
N TYR A 141 13.53 10.96 -6.59
CA TYR A 141 14.12 10.87 -5.25
C TYR A 141 14.87 12.15 -4.86
N VAL A 142 15.55 12.80 -5.80
CA VAL A 142 16.20 14.09 -5.58
C VAL A 142 15.19 15.20 -5.33
N THR A 143 14.09 15.25 -6.08
CA THR A 143 12.97 16.18 -5.81
C THR A 143 12.39 15.96 -4.42
N LEU A 144 12.31 14.72 -3.94
CA LEU A 144 11.76 14.40 -2.62
C LEU A 144 12.72 14.65 -1.45
N SER A 145 14.00 14.38 -1.65
CA SER A 145 14.94 14.24 -0.52
C SER A 145 16.32 14.85 -0.72
N GLY A 146 16.56 15.55 -1.83
CA GLY A 146 17.82 16.21 -2.16
C GLY A 146 18.83 15.33 -2.91
N PRO A 147 19.97 15.89 -3.35
CA PRO A 147 20.89 15.27 -4.31
C PRO A 147 21.39 13.87 -3.90
N ASP A 148 21.66 13.67 -2.61
CA ASP A 148 22.17 12.40 -2.07
C ASP A 148 21.17 11.24 -2.22
N ALA A 149 19.88 11.54 -2.43
CA ALA A 149 18.85 10.53 -2.65
C ALA A 149 19.02 9.77 -3.98
N ALA A 150 19.78 10.31 -4.95
CA ALA A 150 20.13 9.61 -6.18
C ALA A 150 20.86 8.28 -5.93
N LEU A 151 21.61 8.17 -4.81
CA LEU A 151 22.28 6.93 -4.42
C LEU A 151 21.28 5.79 -4.20
N ILE A 152 20.05 6.08 -3.76
CA ILE A 152 19.02 5.06 -3.53
C ILE A 152 18.62 4.41 -4.86
N ALA A 153 18.38 5.22 -5.90
CA ALA A 153 18.07 4.73 -7.24
C ALA A 153 19.22 3.89 -7.81
N MET A 154 20.47 4.38 -7.70
CA MET A 154 21.66 3.63 -8.11
C MET A 154 21.74 2.25 -7.43
N VAL A 155 21.51 2.18 -6.12
CA VAL A 155 21.50 0.90 -5.39
C VAL A 155 20.36 0.00 -5.86
N GLN A 156 19.16 0.54 -6.08
CA GLN A 156 18.01 -0.22 -6.60
C GLN A 156 18.26 -0.77 -8.01
N ASN A 157 18.87 0.02 -8.90
CA ASN A 157 19.29 -0.43 -10.23
C ASN A 157 20.32 -1.57 -10.11
N ALA A 158 21.35 -1.41 -9.27
CA ALA A 158 22.41 -2.39 -9.09
C ALA A 158 21.90 -3.76 -8.58
N ILE A 159 20.93 -3.77 -7.65
CA ILE A 159 20.28 -5.00 -7.18
C ILE A 159 19.13 -5.47 -8.08
N GLY A 160 18.71 -4.65 -9.04
CA GLY A 160 17.57 -4.86 -9.91
C GLY A 160 17.58 -6.21 -10.64
N PRO A 161 18.68 -6.65 -11.28
CA PRO A 161 18.72 -7.94 -11.97
C PRO A 161 18.45 -9.13 -11.04
N LEU A 162 18.98 -9.10 -9.81
CA LEU A 162 18.73 -10.14 -8.81
C LEU A 162 17.25 -10.13 -8.39
N LEU A 163 16.68 -8.95 -8.16
CA LEU A 163 15.28 -8.80 -7.82
C LEU A 163 14.36 -9.26 -8.95
N LEU A 164 14.72 -9.01 -10.22
CA LEU A 164 13.96 -9.48 -11.38
C LEU A 164 13.90 -11.01 -11.42
N VAL A 165 15.03 -11.69 -11.24
CA VAL A 165 15.08 -13.15 -11.14
C VAL A 165 14.23 -13.63 -9.96
N GLY A 166 14.37 -12.97 -8.80
CA GLY A 166 13.57 -13.27 -7.62
C GLY A 166 12.06 -13.13 -7.85
N MET A 167 11.63 -12.08 -8.54
CA MET A 167 10.23 -11.82 -8.90
C MET A 167 9.69 -12.88 -9.88
N ILE A 168 10.49 -13.30 -10.87
CA ILE A 168 10.11 -14.38 -11.80
C ILE A 168 9.92 -15.70 -11.03
N VAL A 169 10.86 -16.05 -10.15
CA VAL A 169 10.77 -17.24 -9.30
C VAL A 169 9.54 -17.15 -8.37
N ALA A 170 9.31 -16.00 -7.75
CA ALA A 170 8.13 -15.76 -6.92
C ALA A 170 6.83 -15.93 -7.71
N GLY A 171 6.77 -15.39 -8.92
CA GLY A 171 5.65 -15.55 -9.86
C GLY A 171 5.40 -17.01 -10.23
N ALA A 172 6.45 -17.78 -10.51
CA ALA A 172 6.33 -19.20 -10.81
C ALA A 172 5.84 -20.01 -9.59
N ILE A 173 6.35 -19.72 -8.39
CA ILE A 173 5.88 -20.34 -7.14
C ILE A 173 4.42 -20.00 -6.87
N ALA A 174 4.04 -18.73 -7.05
CA ALA A 174 2.66 -18.25 -6.90
C ALA A 174 1.73 -18.98 -7.87
N ALA A 175 2.13 -19.07 -9.15
CA ALA A 175 1.34 -19.68 -10.21
C ALA A 175 1.03 -21.17 -9.94
N ARG A 176 1.95 -21.91 -9.29
CA ARG A 176 1.72 -23.31 -8.90
C ARG A 176 0.56 -23.49 -7.92
N ARG A 177 0.30 -22.50 -7.08
CA ARG A 177 -0.83 -22.52 -6.12
C ARG A 177 -2.07 -21.87 -6.70
N ARG A 178 -1.89 -20.69 -7.30
CA ARG A 178 -2.96 -19.90 -7.88
C ARG A 178 -2.42 -19.12 -9.10
N PRO A 179 -2.72 -19.58 -10.34
CA PRO A 179 -2.20 -18.96 -11.56
C PRO A 179 -2.43 -17.45 -11.67
N ALA A 180 -3.55 -16.96 -11.13
CA ALA A 180 -3.87 -15.54 -11.10
C ALA A 180 -2.85 -14.70 -10.30
N ASP A 181 -2.33 -15.21 -9.19
CA ASP A 181 -1.38 -14.48 -8.34
C ASP A 181 -0.01 -14.41 -9.02
N GLY A 182 0.39 -15.47 -9.75
CA GLY A 182 1.59 -15.46 -10.58
C GLY A 182 1.47 -14.51 -11.78
N LEU A 183 0.31 -14.47 -12.43
CA LEU A 183 0.02 -13.51 -13.50
C LEU A 183 0.11 -12.06 -13.00
N GLU A 184 -0.40 -11.78 -11.80
CA GLU A 184 -0.31 -10.45 -11.19
C GLU A 184 1.14 -10.00 -11.02
N ILE A 185 2.03 -10.87 -10.53
CA ILE A 185 3.47 -10.59 -10.42
C ILE A 185 4.09 -10.32 -11.80
N VAL A 186 3.76 -11.13 -12.81
CA VAL A 186 4.27 -10.93 -14.18
C VAL A 186 3.81 -9.60 -14.76
N VAL A 187 2.55 -9.23 -14.57
CA VAL A 187 2.01 -7.93 -15.03
C VAL A 187 2.69 -6.77 -14.31
N VAL A 188 2.92 -6.87 -13.01
CA VAL A 188 3.67 -5.85 -12.25
C VAL A 188 5.10 -5.70 -12.76
N VAL A 189 5.80 -6.81 -13.01
CA VAL A 189 7.16 -6.78 -13.59
C VAL A 189 7.14 -6.13 -14.97
N ALA A 190 6.21 -6.51 -15.84
CA ALA A 190 6.08 -5.93 -17.16
C ALA A 190 5.85 -4.41 -17.07
N LEU A 191 4.90 -3.96 -16.25
CA LEU A 191 4.65 -2.54 -16.04
C LEU A 191 5.88 -1.78 -15.54
N ALA A 192 6.57 -2.34 -14.54
CA ALA A 192 7.77 -1.71 -13.96
C ALA A 192 8.89 -1.55 -15.00
N LEU A 193 8.97 -2.46 -15.97
CA LEU A 193 10.03 -2.46 -16.98
C LEU A 193 9.68 -1.69 -18.26
N THR A 194 8.40 -1.40 -18.52
CA THR A 194 7.97 -0.80 -19.79
C THR A 194 7.30 0.56 -19.67
N THR A 195 7.04 1.05 -18.44
CA THR A 195 6.35 2.33 -18.22
C THR A 195 7.16 3.26 -17.32
N PRO A 196 6.99 4.60 -17.42
CA PRO A 196 7.64 5.54 -16.52
C PRO A 196 7.28 5.26 -15.06
N PRO A 197 8.18 5.57 -14.10
CA PRO A 197 7.98 5.23 -12.68
C PRO A 197 6.68 5.80 -12.08
N LEU A 198 6.24 6.99 -12.51
CA LEU A 198 4.97 7.57 -12.08
C LEU A 198 3.76 6.79 -12.61
N VAL A 199 3.79 6.38 -13.89
CA VAL A 199 2.73 5.59 -14.51
C VAL A 199 2.63 4.21 -13.85
N PHE A 200 3.77 3.57 -13.64
CA PHE A 200 3.86 2.32 -12.89
C PHE A 200 3.20 2.46 -11.50
N PHE A 201 3.61 3.49 -10.74
CA PHE A 201 3.08 3.74 -9.41
C PHE A 201 1.56 3.96 -9.44
N ILE A 202 1.03 4.77 -10.36
CA ILE A 202 -0.41 5.02 -10.49
C ILE A 202 -1.18 3.71 -10.69
N ILE A 203 -0.76 2.88 -11.64
CA ILE A 203 -1.48 1.66 -11.99
C ILE A 203 -1.41 0.66 -10.85
N TYR A 204 -0.23 0.47 -10.26
CA TYR A 204 -0.09 -0.45 -9.13
C TYR A 204 -0.80 0.06 -7.89
N PHE A 205 -0.45 1.25 -7.41
CA PHE A 205 -0.92 1.77 -6.14
C PHE A 205 -2.43 2.11 -6.19
N CYS A 206 -2.87 2.91 -7.16
CA CYS A 206 -4.26 3.37 -7.19
C CYS A 206 -5.21 2.28 -7.68
N LEU A 207 -4.87 1.55 -8.75
CA LEU A 207 -5.83 0.66 -9.44
C LEU A 207 -5.81 -0.78 -8.90
N LEU A 208 -4.72 -1.23 -8.30
CA LEU A 208 -4.63 -2.55 -7.70
C LEU A 208 -4.65 -2.50 -6.18
N HIS A 209 -3.60 -1.92 -5.58
CA HIS A 209 -3.39 -1.98 -4.13
C HIS A 209 -4.51 -1.28 -3.36
N SER A 210 -4.75 0.00 -3.66
CA SER A 210 -5.74 0.82 -2.96
C SER A 210 -7.16 0.31 -3.20
N ALA A 211 -7.50 -0.01 -4.45
CA ALA A 211 -8.82 -0.56 -4.80
C ALA A 211 -9.12 -1.87 -4.08
N ARG A 212 -8.14 -2.78 -3.99
CA ARG A 212 -8.25 -4.04 -3.24
C ARG A 212 -8.43 -3.79 -1.75
N HIS A 213 -7.55 -3.00 -1.14
CA HIS A 213 -7.63 -2.68 0.30
C HIS A 213 -8.94 -2.02 0.67
N LEU A 214 -9.43 -1.08 -0.15
CA LEU A 214 -10.70 -0.41 0.07
C LEU A 214 -11.87 -1.40 0.02
N ARG A 215 -11.91 -2.27 -1.00
CA ARG A 215 -12.97 -3.28 -1.13
C ARG A 215 -12.96 -4.29 0.01
N GLU A 216 -11.78 -4.83 0.34
CA GLU A 216 -11.62 -5.78 1.44
C GLU A 216 -11.99 -5.13 2.78
N GLY A 217 -11.53 -3.90 3.03
CA GLY A 217 -11.89 -3.13 4.22
C GLY A 217 -13.39 -2.88 4.37
N PHE A 218 -14.10 -2.49 3.30
CA PHE A 218 -15.55 -2.32 3.36
C PHE A 218 -16.31 -3.63 3.63
N VAL A 219 -15.78 -4.76 3.14
CA VAL A 219 -16.36 -6.09 3.41
C VAL A 219 -16.10 -6.50 4.86
N GLU A 220 -14.86 -6.33 5.36
CA GLU A 220 -14.46 -6.69 6.72
C GLU A 220 -15.15 -5.84 7.79
N GLU A 221 -15.32 -4.54 7.55
CA GLU A 221 -15.88 -3.60 8.52
C GLU A 221 -17.42 -3.48 8.43
N ARG A 222 -18.07 -4.37 7.68
CA ARG A 222 -19.51 -4.35 7.50
C ARG A 222 -20.21 -4.56 8.85
N GLY A 223 -21.07 -3.61 9.23
CA GLY A 223 -21.87 -3.68 10.46
C GLY A 223 -21.21 -3.06 11.69
N VAL A 224 -19.95 -2.61 11.61
CA VAL A 224 -19.27 -1.93 12.72
C VAL A 224 -19.90 -0.57 13.04
N LEU A 225 -20.31 0.16 12.01
CA LEU A 225 -21.01 1.44 12.10
C LEU A 225 -22.13 1.51 11.03
N PRO A 226 -23.14 2.39 11.22
CA PRO A 226 -24.12 2.67 10.17
C PRO A 226 -23.44 3.16 8.89
N ARG A 227 -23.95 2.76 7.72
CA ARG A 227 -23.36 3.11 6.41
C ARG A 227 -23.11 4.61 6.23
N ARG A 228 -24.04 5.45 6.68
CA ARG A 228 -23.90 6.92 6.63
C ARG A 228 -22.68 7.40 7.43
N ALA A 229 -22.48 6.87 8.64
CA ALA A 229 -21.33 7.24 9.47
C ALA A 229 -20.00 6.79 8.85
N VAL A 230 -19.94 5.59 8.27
CA VAL A 230 -18.76 5.11 7.55
C VAL A 230 -18.42 6.05 6.39
N VAL A 231 -19.41 6.40 5.56
CA VAL A 231 -19.21 7.33 4.43
C VAL A 231 -18.73 8.70 4.91
N THR A 232 -19.32 9.26 5.97
CA THR A 232 -18.88 10.54 6.53
C THR A 232 -17.45 10.49 7.06
N ILE A 233 -17.06 9.41 7.76
CA ILE A 233 -15.70 9.22 8.27
C ILE A 233 -14.70 9.13 7.11
N VAL A 234 -14.96 8.27 6.12
CA VAL A 234 -14.08 8.07 4.96
C VAL A 234 -13.95 9.37 4.15
N ALA A 235 -15.07 10.05 3.90
CA ALA A 235 -15.06 11.34 3.20
C ALA A 235 -14.26 12.39 3.99
N GLY A 236 -14.47 12.51 5.30
CA GLY A 236 -13.72 13.45 6.15
C GLY A 236 -12.22 13.15 6.17
N ALA A 237 -11.84 11.89 6.37
CA ALA A 237 -10.45 11.44 6.38
C ALA A 237 -9.75 11.55 5.00
N THR A 238 -10.51 11.68 3.92
CA THR A 238 -9.98 11.94 2.56
C THR A 238 -9.90 13.44 2.27
N ILE A 239 -10.98 14.18 2.51
CA ILE A 239 -11.11 15.60 2.13
C ILE A 239 -10.21 16.49 2.99
N VAL A 240 -10.08 16.21 4.29
CA VAL A 240 -9.29 17.07 5.18
C VAL A 240 -7.80 17.12 4.78
N PRO A 241 -7.11 15.99 4.52
CA PRO A 241 -5.75 16.02 3.97
C PRO A 241 -5.63 16.74 2.62
N ILE A 242 -6.62 16.59 1.73
CA ILE A 242 -6.64 17.29 0.43
C ILE A 242 -6.72 18.80 0.64
N ILE A 243 -7.61 19.28 1.51
CA ILE A 243 -7.73 20.71 1.84
C ILE A 243 -6.41 21.21 2.43
N ALA A 244 -5.81 20.46 3.36
CA ALA A 244 -4.52 20.83 3.95
C ALA A 244 -3.42 20.95 2.89
N ALA A 245 -3.35 20.01 1.95
CA ALA A 245 -2.42 20.05 0.82
C ALA A 245 -2.64 21.26 -0.09
N VAL A 246 -3.89 21.57 -0.44
CA VAL A 246 -4.24 22.75 -1.26
C VAL A 246 -3.88 24.05 -0.55
N VAL A 247 -4.22 24.18 0.74
CA VAL A 247 -3.87 25.36 1.56
C VAL A 247 -2.35 25.52 1.67
N PHE A 248 -1.61 24.42 1.86
CA PHE A 248 -0.15 24.44 1.88
C PHE A 248 0.43 24.94 0.54
N LEU A 249 -0.06 24.40 -0.59
CA LEU A 249 0.38 24.81 -1.93
C LEU A 249 0.02 26.28 -2.23
N ALA A 250 -1.13 26.77 -1.78
CA ALA A 250 -1.55 28.15 -1.98
C ALA A 250 -0.79 29.15 -1.09
N SER A 251 -0.36 28.74 0.10
CA SER A 251 0.30 29.61 1.08
C SER A 251 1.83 29.66 0.92
N THR A 252 2.43 28.66 0.29
CA THR A 252 3.88 28.60 0.04
C THR A 252 4.21 29.15 -1.35
N GLY A 253 4.35 30.48 -1.45
CA GLY A 253 4.47 31.19 -2.74
C GLY A 253 5.87 31.29 -3.37
N GLY A 254 6.89 30.54 -2.96
CA GLY A 254 8.27 30.96 -3.30
C GLY A 254 9.42 29.95 -3.33
N GLY A 255 9.20 28.63 -3.48
CA GLY A 255 10.30 27.68 -3.63
C GLY A 255 9.97 26.55 -4.59
N GLY A 256 10.82 26.34 -5.60
CA GLY A 256 10.72 25.24 -6.58
C GLY A 256 9.64 25.42 -7.66
N SER A 257 9.62 24.51 -8.62
CA SER A 257 8.55 24.44 -9.62
C SER A 257 7.25 23.93 -8.98
N LEU A 258 6.09 24.25 -9.59
CA LEU A 258 4.80 23.70 -9.12
C LEU A 258 4.81 22.16 -9.16
N ASP A 259 5.45 21.59 -10.18
CA ASP A 259 5.56 20.16 -10.41
C ASP A 259 6.34 19.46 -9.28
N ASP A 260 7.48 20.01 -8.87
CA ASP A 260 8.28 19.48 -7.75
C ASP A 260 7.48 19.49 -6.45
N ARG A 261 6.78 20.59 -6.19
CA ARG A 261 5.94 20.72 -4.99
C ARG A 261 4.76 19.74 -5.01
N LEU A 262 4.16 19.48 -6.17
CA LEU A 262 3.10 18.48 -6.31
C LEU A 262 3.65 17.07 -6.02
N ILE A 263 4.82 16.72 -6.56
CA ILE A 263 5.50 15.46 -6.26
C ILE A 263 5.76 15.32 -4.76
N GLN A 264 6.32 16.36 -4.13
CA GLN A 264 6.57 16.38 -2.68
C GLN A 264 5.29 16.21 -1.87
N VAL A 265 4.25 17.01 -2.15
CA VAL A 265 2.98 16.92 -1.42
C VAL A 265 2.33 15.55 -1.60
N VAL A 266 2.36 14.97 -2.80
CA VAL A 266 1.81 13.64 -3.06
C VAL A 266 2.59 12.57 -2.30
N PHE A 267 3.90 12.45 -2.49
CA PHE A 267 4.66 11.31 -1.94
C PHE A 267 5.02 11.48 -0.46
N ILE A 268 5.39 12.68 0.00
CA ILE A 268 5.61 12.93 1.44
C ILE A 268 4.27 12.88 2.17
N GLY A 269 3.19 13.40 1.58
CA GLY A 269 1.84 13.29 2.14
C GLY A 269 1.38 11.84 2.24
N LEU A 270 1.61 11.02 1.20
CA LEU A 270 1.39 9.59 1.26
C LEU A 270 2.20 8.95 2.38
N ALA A 271 3.52 9.19 2.46
CA ALA A 271 4.36 8.65 3.53
C ALA A 271 3.84 9.01 4.94
N ALA A 272 3.43 10.26 5.13
CA ALA A 272 2.89 10.75 6.40
C ALA A 272 1.58 10.05 6.81
N LEU A 273 0.77 9.61 5.86
CA LEU A 273 -0.48 8.86 6.11
C LEU A 273 -0.25 7.34 6.16
N THR A 274 0.74 6.83 5.44
CA THR A 274 1.08 5.40 5.42
C THR A 274 1.54 4.90 6.79
N VAL A 275 2.35 5.67 7.54
CA VAL A 275 2.85 5.22 8.85
C VAL A 275 1.73 4.97 9.87
N PRO A 276 0.83 5.93 10.16
CA PRO A 276 -0.28 5.66 11.08
C PRO A 276 -1.25 4.59 10.54
N HIS A 277 -1.47 4.52 9.22
CA HIS A 277 -2.24 3.45 8.59
C HIS A 277 -1.64 2.06 8.88
N MET A 278 -0.33 1.90 8.67
CA MET A 278 0.39 0.66 8.92
C MET A 278 0.31 0.23 10.39
N ILE A 279 0.31 1.18 11.32
CA ILE A 279 0.11 0.90 12.75
C ILE A 279 -1.29 0.31 12.96
N VAL A 280 -2.34 0.92 12.42
CA VAL A 280 -3.73 0.43 12.54
C VAL A 280 -3.90 -0.95 11.93
N VAL A 281 -3.38 -1.17 10.73
CA VAL A 281 -3.40 -2.48 10.05
C VAL A 281 -2.70 -3.55 10.88
N THR A 282 -1.49 -3.25 11.38
CA THR A 282 -0.71 -4.19 12.21
C THR A 282 -1.43 -4.53 13.52
N LEU A 283 -2.07 -3.57 14.16
CA LEU A 283 -2.90 -3.82 15.35
C LEU A 283 -4.10 -4.72 15.02
N GLY A 284 -4.71 -4.51 13.85
CA GLY A 284 -5.76 -5.37 13.30
C GLY A 284 -5.32 -6.82 13.12
N ASP A 285 -4.18 -7.04 12.47
CA ASP A 285 -3.62 -8.37 12.25
C ASP A 285 -3.30 -9.09 13.56
N ARG A 286 -2.69 -8.39 14.52
CA ARG A 286 -2.38 -8.96 15.84
C ARG A 286 -3.64 -9.35 16.59
N ALA A 287 -4.69 -8.53 16.54
CA ALA A 287 -5.97 -8.84 17.17
C ALA A 287 -6.61 -10.09 16.56
N ARG A 288 -6.55 -10.25 15.23
CA ARG A 288 -7.03 -11.45 14.52
C ARG A 288 -6.29 -12.72 14.95
N ILE A 289 -4.96 -12.68 14.97
CA ILE A 289 -4.12 -13.84 15.36
C ILE A 289 -4.41 -14.23 16.81
N ARG A 290 -4.55 -13.24 17.72
CA ARG A 290 -4.88 -13.50 19.13
C ARG A 290 -6.24 -14.19 19.26
N ASN A 291 -7.27 -13.68 18.60
CA ASN A 291 -8.62 -14.24 18.68
C ASN A 291 -8.67 -15.67 18.10
N ALA A 292 -7.95 -15.95 17.01
CA ALA A 292 -7.84 -17.29 16.43
C ALA A 292 -7.19 -18.29 17.41
N ARG A 293 -6.12 -17.88 18.11
CA ARG A 293 -5.49 -18.72 19.15
C ARG A 293 -6.44 -19.00 20.31
N THR A 294 -7.17 -18.00 20.79
CA THR A 294 -8.13 -18.17 21.89
C THR A 294 -9.30 -19.08 21.50
N ALA A 295 -9.76 -19.03 20.26
CA ALA A 295 -10.79 -19.94 19.77
C ALA A 295 -10.32 -21.40 19.77
N LEU A 296 -9.08 -21.65 19.35
CA LEU A 296 -8.48 -23.00 19.34
C LEU A 296 -8.25 -23.56 20.76
N THR A 297 -7.90 -22.72 21.72
CA THR A 297 -7.75 -23.15 23.13
C THR A 297 -9.10 -23.53 23.74
N HIS A 298 -10.17 -22.79 23.44
CA HIS A 298 -11.51 -23.12 23.95
C HIS A 298 -12.15 -24.32 23.27
N SER A 299 -11.85 -24.59 21.98
CA SER A 299 -12.32 -25.82 21.32
C SER A 299 -11.58 -27.08 21.74
N GLY A 300 -10.35 -26.95 22.28
CA GLY A 300 -9.58 -28.07 22.83
C GLY A 300 -10.02 -28.52 24.23
N ASP A 301 -10.78 -27.67 24.94
CA ASP A 301 -11.31 -27.92 26.28
C ASP A 301 -12.77 -28.40 26.28
N ASP A 302 -13.39 -28.62 25.11
CA ASP A 302 -14.73 -29.23 25.03
C ASP A 302 -14.68 -30.70 25.50
N PRO A 303 -15.30 -31.05 26.64
CA PRO A 303 -15.26 -32.41 27.18
C PRO A 303 -15.85 -33.45 26.21
N GLN A 304 -16.72 -33.03 25.28
CA GLN A 304 -17.39 -33.93 24.33
C GLN A 304 -16.43 -34.53 23.28
N MET A 305 -15.35 -33.82 22.91
CA MET A 305 -14.33 -34.36 22.00
C MET A 305 -13.35 -35.32 22.71
N ARG A 306 -13.13 -35.15 24.02
CA ARG A 306 -12.27 -36.07 24.80
C ARG A 306 -12.91 -37.44 25.02
N THR A 307 -14.24 -37.51 25.08
CA THR A 307 -14.97 -38.78 25.23
C THR A 307 -15.00 -39.63 23.96
N ALA A 308 -14.95 -39.02 22.76
CA ALA A 308 -14.91 -39.77 21.50
C ALA A 308 -13.57 -40.50 21.27
N ALA A 309 -12.47 -40.04 21.88
CA ALA A 309 -11.15 -40.65 21.77
C ALA A 309 -10.83 -41.70 22.85
N ARG A 310 -11.78 -41.97 23.78
CA ARG A 310 -11.58 -42.88 24.94
C ARG A 310 -12.67 -43.93 25.10
N ALA A 311 -13.46 -44.22 24.07
CA ALA A 311 -14.31 -45.42 24.10
C ALA A 311 -13.39 -46.65 23.94
N PRO A 312 -13.34 -47.57 24.94
CA PRO A 312 -12.64 -48.83 24.75
C PRO A 312 -13.46 -49.67 23.78
N MET A 313 -12.84 -50.14 22.70
CA MET A 313 -13.34 -51.29 21.94
C MET A 313 -13.28 -52.51 22.87
N LEU A 314 -14.38 -52.77 23.57
CA LEU A 314 -14.63 -54.03 24.28
C LEU A 314 -15.63 -54.85 23.45
N GLY A 315 -15.32 -56.14 23.35
CA GLY A 315 -15.79 -57.04 22.30
C GLY A 315 -17.21 -57.55 22.44
N GLY A 316 -17.63 -58.22 21.36
CA GLY A 316 -18.90 -58.90 21.13
C GLY A 316 -18.90 -59.40 19.69
#